data_AF-A0A377DL30-F1
#
_entry.id   AF-A0A377DL30-F1
#
_cell.length_a   1.000
_cell.length_b   1.000
_cell.length_c   1.000
_cell.angle_alpha   90.00
_cell.angle_beta   90.00
_cell.angle_gamma   90.00
#
_symmetry.space_group_name_H-M   'P 1'
#
loop_
_entity.id
_entity.type
_entity.pdbx_description
1 polymer ?
#
loop_
_entity_poly.entity_id
_entity_poly.type
_entity_poly.pdbx_seq_one_letter_code
_entity_poly.pdbx_strand_id
1 'polypeptide(L)'
;MHITYDLPVAIDDIIEAKQRLAGRIYKTGMPRSNYFSERCKGEIFLKFENMQRTGSFKIRGAFNKLSSLTDAEKRKGVVACSAGNHAQGVSLSCAMLGIDGKVGDAKRCAKIQSSGNVRLLRRSRFCMVITSMTLSLK
;
A
#
# COMPACT_ATOMS: atom_id res chain seq x y z
N MET A 1 1.90 19.45 -19.02
CA MET A 1 1.00 18.28 -19.15
C MET A 1 1.71 16.98 -19.58
N HIS A 2 3.04 16.94 -19.70
CA HIS A 2 3.80 15.72 -20.10
C HIS A 2 3.47 14.48 -19.25
N ILE A 3 3.41 14.62 -17.92
CA ILE A 3 3.10 13.50 -17.00
C ILE A 3 1.74 12.86 -17.30
N THR A 4 0.73 13.67 -17.63
CA THR A 4 -0.63 13.17 -17.85
C THR A 4 -0.77 12.40 -19.16
N TYR A 5 -0.04 12.80 -20.21
CA TYR A 5 -0.16 12.19 -21.53
C TYR A 5 0.79 11.03 -21.76
N ASP A 6 1.96 11.05 -21.12
CA ASP A 6 3.07 10.14 -21.45
C ASP A 6 3.32 9.06 -20.39
N LEU A 7 2.70 9.16 -19.20
CA LEU A 7 2.84 8.18 -18.12
C LEU A 7 1.52 7.50 -17.76
N PRO A 8 1.56 6.22 -17.34
CA PRO A 8 0.35 5.46 -17.02
C PRO A 8 -0.31 5.84 -15.69
N VAL A 9 0.27 6.77 -14.93
CA VAL A 9 -0.28 7.31 -13.69
C VAL A 9 -0.01 8.81 -13.68
N ALA A 10 -1.06 9.60 -13.48
CA ALA A 10 -1.03 11.05 -13.47
C ALA A 10 -1.34 11.62 -12.08
N ILE A 11 -1.34 12.95 -11.97
CA ILE A 11 -1.68 13.65 -10.72
C ILE A 11 -3.13 13.40 -10.30
N ASP A 12 -4.05 13.25 -11.26
CA ASP A 12 -5.46 13.03 -11.01
C ASP A 12 -5.68 11.70 -10.27
N ASP A 13 -4.95 10.63 -10.63
CA ASP A 13 -4.98 9.36 -9.90
C ASP A 13 -4.62 9.51 -8.41
N ILE A 14 -3.68 10.42 -8.10
CA ILE A 14 -3.24 10.70 -6.73
C ILE A 14 -4.29 11.51 -5.98
N ILE A 15 -4.95 12.46 -6.66
CA ILE A 15 -6.06 13.25 -6.10
C ILE A 15 -7.25 12.34 -5.79
N GLU A 16 -7.63 11.46 -6.72
CA GLU A 16 -8.66 10.46 -6.49
C GLU A 16 -8.29 9.51 -5.34
N ALA A 17 -7.05 9.05 -5.29
CA ALA A 17 -6.58 8.21 -4.18
C ALA A 17 -6.71 8.94 -2.83
N LYS A 18 -6.37 10.23 -2.77
CA LYS A 18 -6.55 11.04 -1.56
C LYS A 18 -8.01 11.09 -1.13
N GLN A 19 -8.94 11.24 -2.06
CA GLN A 19 -10.38 11.23 -1.76
C GLN A 19 -10.84 9.88 -1.21
N ARG A 20 -10.45 8.76 -1.85
CA ARG A 20 -10.80 7.41 -1.36
C ARG A 20 -10.25 7.12 0.03
N LEU A 21 -9.07 7.65 0.36
CA LEU A 21 -8.41 7.43 1.66
C LEU A 21 -8.98 8.30 2.80
N ALA A 22 -9.74 9.36 2.48
CA ALA A 22 -10.23 10.32 3.46
C ALA A 22 -11.10 9.64 4.54
N GLY A 23 -10.92 10.05 5.81
CA GLY A 23 -11.63 9.48 6.96
C GLY A 23 -11.21 8.05 7.35
N ARG A 24 -10.29 7.42 6.60
CA ARG A 24 -9.86 6.02 6.82
C ARG A 24 -8.36 5.91 7.07
N ILE A 25 -7.54 6.58 6.25
CA ILE A 25 -6.07 6.55 6.34
C ILE A 25 -5.54 7.96 6.57
N TYR A 26 -4.91 8.18 7.72
CA TYR A 26 -4.55 9.52 8.19
C TYR A 26 -3.14 9.96 7.77
N LYS A 27 -2.89 11.26 7.82
CA LYS A 27 -1.57 11.85 7.56
C LYS A 27 -0.63 11.50 8.71
N THR A 28 0.53 10.95 8.37
CA THR A 28 1.62 10.67 9.33
C THR A 28 2.42 11.93 9.63
N GLY A 29 3.05 11.96 10.81
CA GLY A 29 3.95 13.03 11.22
C GLY A 29 5.13 13.21 10.26
N MET A 30 5.64 14.44 10.21
CA MET A 30 6.82 14.80 9.42
C MET A 30 7.68 15.84 10.16
N PRO A 31 8.22 15.52 11.35
CA PRO A 31 9.05 16.45 12.10
C PRO A 31 10.41 16.64 11.44
N ARG A 32 11.02 17.80 11.69
CA ARG A 32 12.45 18.03 11.42
C ARG A 32 13.27 17.14 12.35
N SER A 33 14.32 16.52 11.82
CA SER A 33 15.29 15.77 12.61
C SER A 33 16.54 16.63 12.85
N ASN A 34 16.81 16.99 14.10
CA ASN A 34 18.03 17.74 14.46
C ASN A 34 19.30 16.98 14.05
N TYR A 35 19.41 15.70 14.45
CA TYR A 35 20.58 14.86 14.14
C TYR A 35 20.91 14.81 12.64
N PHE A 36 19.95 14.38 11.81
CA PHE A 36 20.17 14.35 10.36
C PHE A 36 20.40 15.72 9.75
N SER A 37 19.75 16.77 10.26
CA SER A 37 19.94 18.12 9.73
C SER A 37 21.36 18.64 9.98
N GLU A 38 21.89 18.42 11.18
CA GLU A 38 23.26 18.76 11.55
C GLU A 38 24.28 17.96 10.72
N ARG A 39 24.06 16.65 10.57
CA ARG A 39 24.96 15.74 9.85
C ARG A 39 24.99 16.01 8.34
N CYS A 40 23.85 16.37 7.75
CA CYS A 40 23.72 16.63 6.32
C CYS A 40 23.95 18.10 5.94
N LYS A 41 24.17 18.99 6.92
CA LYS A 41 24.28 20.45 6.70
C LYS A 41 23.10 21.03 5.90
N GLY A 42 21.89 20.58 6.22
CA GLY A 42 20.65 20.98 5.55
C GLY A 42 19.41 20.63 6.38
N GLU A 43 18.22 21.08 5.99
CA GLU A 43 17.00 20.76 6.74
C GLU A 43 16.43 19.39 6.34
N ILE A 44 16.50 18.43 7.26
CA ILE A 44 16.02 17.07 7.03
C ILE A 44 14.76 16.80 7.84
N PHE A 45 13.70 16.37 7.16
CA PHE A 45 12.42 16.00 7.75
C PHE A 45 12.17 14.50 7.58
N LEU A 46 11.65 13.84 8.63
CA LEU A 46 11.42 12.40 8.63
C LEU A 46 9.93 12.09 8.44
N LYS A 47 9.58 11.45 7.33
CA LYS A 47 8.19 11.05 7.07
C LYS A 47 7.89 9.68 7.71
N PHE A 48 7.16 9.68 8.83
CA PHE A 48 6.94 8.47 9.65
C PHE A 48 5.84 7.55 9.14
N GLU A 49 6.02 6.97 7.95
CA GLU A 49 5.11 5.92 7.45
C GLU A 49 5.20 4.60 8.24
N ASN A 50 6.23 4.41 9.06
CA ASN A 50 6.30 3.33 10.06
C ASN A 50 5.21 3.46 11.15
N MET A 51 4.68 4.66 11.39
CA MET A 51 3.55 4.89 12.32
C MET A 51 2.18 4.78 11.63
N GLN A 52 2.15 4.52 10.33
CA GLN A 52 0.89 4.30 9.63
C GLN A 52 0.24 2.98 10.08
N ARG A 53 -1.07 2.83 9.87
CA ARG A 53 -1.77 1.54 10.04
C ARG A 53 -0.99 0.43 9.33
N THR A 54 -0.87 -0.73 9.98
CA THR A 54 -0.03 -1.87 9.56
C THR A 54 1.48 -1.58 9.50
N GLY A 55 1.96 -0.56 10.21
CA GLY A 55 3.39 -0.27 10.38
C GLY A 55 4.14 0.15 9.11
N SER A 56 3.43 0.50 8.02
CA SER A 56 4.06 0.96 6.78
C SER A 56 3.08 1.66 5.84
N PHE A 57 3.60 2.32 4.81
CA PHE A 57 2.80 2.98 3.78
C PHE A 57 1.93 2.05 2.93
N LYS A 58 2.16 0.73 2.96
CA LYS A 58 1.54 -0.22 2.01
C LYS A 58 0.02 -0.33 2.16
N ILE A 59 -0.52 0.04 3.32
CA ILE A 59 -1.96 0.16 3.51
C ILE A 59 -2.60 1.19 2.56
N ARG A 60 -1.89 2.28 2.21
CA ARG A 60 -2.42 3.34 1.33
C ARG A 60 -2.77 2.80 -0.04
N GLY A 61 -1.82 2.08 -0.66
CA GLY A 61 -2.00 1.49 -1.99
C GLY A 61 -2.99 0.34 -1.99
N ALA A 62 -2.94 -0.52 -0.95
CA ALA A 62 -3.91 -1.61 -0.79
C ALA A 62 -5.33 -1.04 -0.67
N PHE A 63 -5.56 -0.13 0.28
CA PHE A 63 -6.87 0.45 0.51
C PHE A 63 -7.41 1.21 -0.71
N ASN A 64 -6.58 2.00 -1.39
CA ASN A 64 -6.97 2.69 -2.63
C ASN A 64 -7.45 1.68 -3.69
N LYS A 65 -6.68 0.60 -3.92
CA LYS A 65 -7.00 -0.38 -4.95
C LYS A 65 -8.25 -1.18 -4.61
N LEU A 66 -8.44 -1.60 -3.37
CA LEU A 66 -9.62 -2.35 -2.96
C LEU A 66 -10.88 -1.47 -2.95
N SER A 67 -10.74 -0.19 -2.56
CA SER A 67 -11.85 0.76 -2.57
C SER A 67 -12.30 1.13 -3.98
N SER A 68 -11.37 1.11 -4.96
CA SER A 68 -11.68 1.39 -6.36
C SER A 68 -12.33 0.21 -7.10
N LEU A 69 -12.50 -0.94 -6.46
CA LEU A 69 -13.18 -2.09 -7.06
C LEU A 69 -14.67 -1.82 -7.15
N THR A 70 -15.28 -2.25 -8.25
CA THR A 70 -16.74 -2.33 -8.37
C THR A 70 -17.30 -3.37 -7.41
N ASP A 71 -18.59 -3.29 -7.07
CA ASP A 71 -19.18 -4.28 -6.15
C ASP A 71 -19.18 -5.70 -6.73
N ALA A 72 -19.28 -5.83 -8.05
CA ALA A 72 -19.11 -7.11 -8.74
C ALA A 72 -17.70 -7.68 -8.58
N GLU A 73 -16.67 -6.84 -8.57
CA GLU A 73 -15.29 -7.26 -8.32
C GLU A 73 -15.02 -7.52 -6.83
N LYS A 74 -15.66 -6.79 -5.91
CA LYS A 74 -15.55 -7.03 -4.47
C LYS A 74 -16.15 -8.37 -4.07
N ARG A 75 -17.31 -8.74 -4.64
CA ARG A 75 -17.99 -10.04 -4.39
C ARG A 75 -17.15 -11.25 -4.80
N LYS A 76 -16.26 -11.07 -5.78
CA LYS A 76 -15.29 -12.09 -6.20
C LYS A 76 -14.19 -12.35 -5.16
N GLY A 77 -14.01 -11.42 -4.22
CA GLY A 77 -12.92 -11.44 -3.26
C GLY A 77 -11.57 -11.12 -3.91
N VAL A 78 -10.54 -11.00 -3.05
CA VAL A 78 -9.17 -10.67 -3.47
C VAL A 78 -8.17 -11.68 -2.94
N VAL A 79 -7.09 -11.91 -3.71
CA VAL A 79 -5.95 -12.71 -3.26
C VAL A 79 -4.67 -11.88 -3.37
N ALA A 80 -3.81 -11.93 -2.34
CA ALA A 80 -2.51 -11.28 -2.37
C ALA A 80 -1.41 -12.23 -1.89
N CYS A 81 -0.25 -12.15 -2.55
CA CYS A 81 0.88 -13.03 -2.29
C CYS A 81 2.02 -12.23 -1.68
N SER A 82 2.15 -12.30 -0.36
CA SER A 82 3.20 -11.60 0.38
C SER A 82 3.35 -12.20 1.77
N ALA A 83 4.59 -12.22 2.26
CA ALA A 83 4.92 -12.66 3.63
C ALA A 83 5.21 -11.49 4.58
N GLY A 84 4.87 -10.24 4.23
CA GLY A 84 5.26 -9.06 5.02
C GLY A 84 4.27 -7.89 4.94
N ASN A 85 4.75 -6.66 5.00
CA ASN A 85 3.92 -5.45 5.12
C ASN A 85 2.78 -5.32 4.07
N HIS A 86 2.95 -5.87 2.87
CA HIS A 86 1.88 -5.88 1.88
C HIS A 86 0.73 -6.81 2.28
N ALA A 87 1.05 -7.98 2.86
CA ALA A 87 0.09 -8.92 3.39
C ALA A 87 -0.80 -8.27 4.46
N GLN A 88 -0.17 -7.56 5.40
CA GLN A 88 -0.86 -6.84 6.46
C GLN A 88 -1.74 -5.71 5.89
N GLY A 89 -1.21 -4.92 4.96
CA GLY A 89 -1.95 -3.84 4.31
C GLY A 89 -3.19 -4.33 3.56
N VAL A 90 -3.09 -5.42 2.80
CA VAL A 90 -4.23 -6.02 2.11
C VAL A 90 -5.23 -6.59 3.10
N SER A 91 -4.78 -7.37 4.09
CA SER A 91 -5.64 -7.98 5.10
C SER A 91 -6.47 -6.94 5.86
N LEU A 92 -5.84 -5.86 6.34
CA LEU A 92 -6.55 -4.78 7.01
C LEU A 92 -7.52 -4.05 6.07
N SER A 93 -7.15 -3.84 4.81
CA SER A 93 -8.04 -3.20 3.82
C SER A 93 -9.29 -4.04 3.55
N CYS A 94 -9.15 -5.36 3.45
CA CYS A 94 -10.26 -6.29 3.30
C CYS A 94 -11.23 -6.18 4.49
N ALA A 95 -10.70 -6.20 5.71
CA ALA A 95 -11.49 -6.06 6.93
C ALA A 95 -12.24 -4.72 7.00
N MET A 96 -11.58 -3.62 6.61
CA MET A 96 -12.20 -2.27 6.62
C MET A 96 -13.31 -2.09 5.58
N LEU A 97 -13.27 -2.84 4.47
CA LEU A 97 -14.19 -2.72 3.35
C LEU A 97 -15.21 -3.86 3.27
N GLY A 98 -15.14 -4.86 4.17
CA GLY A 98 -16.00 -6.04 4.14
C GLY A 98 -15.79 -6.92 2.91
N ILE A 99 -14.55 -7.01 2.41
CA ILE A 99 -14.20 -7.80 1.21
C ILE A 99 -13.56 -9.12 1.66
N ASP A 100 -13.98 -10.25 1.07
CA ASP A 100 -13.29 -11.54 1.32
C ASP A 100 -11.86 -11.51 0.76
N GLY A 101 -10.89 -11.84 1.61
CA GLY A 101 -9.48 -11.62 1.34
C GLY A 101 -8.63 -12.82 1.71
N LYS A 102 -7.94 -13.41 0.73
CA LYS A 102 -7.00 -14.51 0.96
C LYS A 102 -5.57 -14.01 0.79
N VAL A 103 -4.78 -14.08 1.86
CA VAL A 103 -3.37 -13.65 1.84
C VAL A 103 -2.47 -14.83 2.20
N GLY A 104 -1.44 -15.07 1.41
CA GLY A 104 -0.55 -16.21 1.61
C GLY A 104 0.78 -16.10 0.87
N ASP A 105 1.58 -17.15 0.98
CA ASP A 105 2.80 -17.31 0.19
C ASP A 105 2.48 -17.69 -1.27
N ALA A 106 3.51 -17.72 -2.12
CA ALA A 106 3.34 -17.99 -3.55
C ALA A 106 2.66 -19.34 -3.83
N LYS A 107 3.01 -20.39 -3.06
CA LYS A 107 2.44 -21.73 -3.21
C LYS A 107 0.95 -21.75 -2.87
N ARG A 108 0.56 -21.15 -1.74
CA ARG A 108 -0.85 -21.07 -1.33
C ARG A 108 -1.67 -20.22 -2.29
N CYS A 109 -1.10 -19.11 -2.77
CA CYS A 109 -1.72 -18.26 -3.77
C CYS A 109 -2.01 -18.96 -5.10
N ALA A 110 -1.06 -19.75 -5.62
CA ALA A 110 -1.24 -20.49 -6.87
C ALA A 110 -2.42 -21.48 -6.76
N LYS A 111 -2.54 -22.15 -5.61
CA LYS A 111 -3.66 -23.06 -5.32
C LYS A 111 -5.01 -22.34 -5.19
N ILE A 112 -5.02 -21.11 -4.66
CA ILE A 112 -6.24 -20.28 -4.54
C ILE A 112 -6.69 -19.75 -5.90
N GLN A 113 -5.76 -19.39 -6.78
CA GLN A 113 -6.10 -18.92 -8.13
C GLN A 113 -6.68 -20.04 -8.99
N SER A 114 -6.18 -21.26 -8.87
CA SER A 114 -6.68 -22.41 -9.63
C SER A 114 -8.06 -22.90 -9.16
N SER A 115 -8.52 -22.51 -7.97
CA SER A 115 -9.83 -22.90 -7.42
C SER A 115 -10.98 -21.92 -7.75
N GLY A 116 -10.71 -20.85 -8.51
CA GLY A 116 -11.74 -20.06 -9.19
C GLY A 116 -12.26 -18.82 -8.45
N ASN A 117 -12.68 -17.84 -9.27
CA ASN A 117 -13.38 -16.58 -8.99
C ASN A 117 -12.71 -15.49 -8.13
N VAL A 118 -11.45 -15.60 -7.72
CA VAL A 118 -10.77 -14.57 -6.91
C VAL A 118 -9.79 -13.72 -7.74
N ARG A 119 -9.77 -12.39 -7.55
CA ARG A 119 -8.84 -11.50 -8.28
C ARG A 119 -7.48 -11.44 -7.58
N LEU A 120 -6.40 -11.76 -8.32
CA LEU A 120 -5.03 -11.55 -7.83
C LEU A 120 -4.67 -10.06 -7.81
N LEU A 121 -4.43 -9.54 -6.61
CA LEU A 121 -3.71 -8.30 -6.39
C LEU A 121 -2.22 -8.56 -6.62
N ARG A 122 -1.80 -8.44 -7.89
CA ARG A 122 -0.38 -8.42 -8.23
C ARG A 122 0.25 -7.22 -7.54
N ARG A 123 1.52 -7.35 -7.14
CA ARG A 123 2.37 -6.22 -6.73
C ARG A 123 2.10 -5.07 -7.70
N SER A 124 1.44 -4.02 -7.23
CA SER A 124 1.37 -2.77 -7.97
C SER A 124 2.81 -2.42 -8.36
N ARG A 125 3.06 -1.97 -9.59
CA ARG A 125 4.39 -1.52 -10.04
C ARG A 125 4.92 -0.28 -9.27
N PHE A 126 4.34 0.02 -8.12
CA PHE A 126 4.80 0.98 -7.13
C PHE A 126 5.75 0.28 -6.15
N CYS A 127 6.99 0.08 -6.60
CA CYS A 127 8.12 -0.03 -5.68
C CYS A 127 8.69 1.38 -5.50
N MET A 128 8.04 2.20 -4.66
CA MET A 128 8.73 3.38 -4.12
C MET A 128 9.66 2.85 -3.01
N VAL A 129 10.96 2.79 -3.31
CA VAL A 129 12.01 2.45 -2.35
C VAL A 129 12.17 3.65 -1.42
N ILE A 130 11.40 3.68 -0.34
CA ILE A 130 11.69 4.53 0.82
C ILE A 130 11.54 3.65 2.08
N THR A 131 12.71 3.20 2.54
CA THR A 131 13.07 2.63 3.85
C THR A 131 12.18 1.52 4.41
N SER A 132 12.53 0.27 4.11
CA SER A 132 12.53 -0.77 5.16
C SER A 132 13.93 -0.81 5.77
N MET A 133 14.18 -0.04 6.83
CA MET A 133 15.19 -0.48 7.80
C MET A 133 14.57 -1.62 8.59
N THR A 134 14.59 -2.81 8.00
CA THR A 134 14.69 -4.02 8.81
C THR A 134 16.19 -4.17 9.05
N LEU A 135 16.67 -3.64 10.17
CA LEU A 135 18.01 -3.95 10.67
C LEU A 135 17.94 -5.43 11.08
N SER A 136 18.19 -6.34 10.13
CA SER A 136 18.49 -7.72 10.47
C SER A 136 19.94 -7.72 10.93
N LEU A 137 20.16 -7.46 12.22
CA LEU A 137 21.43 -7.81 12.86
C LEU A 137 21.54 -9.34 12.76
N LYS A 138 22.37 -9.80 11.84
CA LYS A 138 23.06 -11.09 11.96
C LYS A 138 24.41 -10.81 12.58
#